data_AF-A0A6I5C531-F1
#
_entry.id   AF-A0A6I5C531-F1
#
_cell.length_a   1.000
_cell.length_b   1.000
_cell.length_c   1.000
_cell.angle_alpha   90.00
_cell.angle_beta   90.00
_cell.angle_gamma   90.00
#
_symmetry.space_group_name_H-M   'P 1'
#
loop_
_entity.id
_entity.type
_entity.pdbx_description
1 polymer ?
#
loop_
_entity_poly.entity_id
_entity_poly.type
_entity_poly.pdbx_seq_one_letter_code
_entity_poly.pdbx_strand_id
1 'polypeptide(L)'
;DGRQRVALGERFAAPAPTRIRPPGVTTSEAAARYGEALRDDPWLESVPVTLRDVVPVPAGDSWQLADAGTDRALPVTAAAGGRPGLWRLVALSGGAPVTVFGECGHRGFTPLTVWPQGDGEAVTLC
;
A
#
# COMPACT_ATOMS: atom_id res chain seq x y z
N ASP A 1 -21.66 -6.24 9.87
CA ASP A 1 -20.35 -6.74 10.34
C ASP A 1 -19.15 -6.22 9.54
N GLY A 2 -19.12 -4.93 9.21
CA GLY A 2 -18.29 -4.41 8.10
C GLY A 2 -16.85 -3.94 8.39
N ARG A 3 -16.43 -3.83 9.66
CA ARG A 3 -15.06 -3.39 9.98
C ARG A 3 -14.22 -4.55 10.49
N GLN A 4 -13.15 -4.90 9.76
CA GLN A 4 -12.10 -5.75 10.30
C GLN A 4 -11.56 -5.11 11.57
N ARG A 5 -11.80 -5.79 12.68
CA ARG A 5 -11.33 -5.41 14.01
C ARG A 5 -10.61 -6.60 14.58
N VAL A 6 -9.42 -6.35 15.11
CA VAL A 6 -8.66 -7.36 15.83
C VAL A 6 -8.48 -6.87 17.26
N ALA A 7 -8.67 -7.77 18.23
CA ALA A 7 -8.27 -7.50 19.59
C ALA A 7 -6.74 -7.63 19.66
N LEU A 8 -6.06 -6.60 20.16
CA LEU A 8 -4.64 -6.69 20.39
C LEU A 8 -4.38 -7.67 21.54
N GLY A 9 -3.50 -8.65 21.31
CA GLY A 9 -3.06 -9.56 22.35
C GLY A 9 -2.23 -8.85 23.43
N GLU A 10 -1.93 -9.59 24.50
CA GLU A 10 -1.06 -9.12 25.58
C GLU A 10 0.33 -8.73 25.03
N ARG A 11 0.88 -7.62 25.54
CA ARG A 11 2.20 -7.12 25.16
C ARG A 11 3.23 -7.57 26.19
N PHE A 12 4.11 -8.48 25.79
CA PHE A 12 5.17 -9.00 26.67
C PHE A 12 6.43 -8.11 26.72
N ALA A 13 6.62 -7.22 25.74
CA ALA A 13 7.75 -6.29 25.66
C ALA A 13 7.39 -5.03 24.85
N ALA A 14 8.26 -4.02 24.89
CA ALA A 14 8.13 -2.85 24.01
C ALA A 14 8.31 -3.25 22.53
N PRO A 15 7.58 -2.63 21.58
CA PRO A 15 7.78 -2.86 20.16
C PRO A 15 9.23 -2.55 19.75
N ALA A 16 9.84 -3.45 18.97
CA ALA A 16 11.16 -3.26 18.38
C ALA A 16 11.07 -3.36 16.85
N PRO A 17 11.97 -2.70 16.09
CA PRO A 17 12.04 -2.84 14.65
C PRO A 17 12.13 -4.31 14.24
N THR A 18 11.35 -4.69 13.23
CA THR A 18 11.37 -6.05 12.68
C THR A 18 11.96 -6.03 11.27
N ARG A 19 12.77 -7.05 10.96
CA ARG A 19 13.22 -7.33 9.59
C ARG A 19 12.14 -8.04 8.78
N ILE A 20 11.10 -8.57 9.43
CA ILE A 20 10.01 -9.27 8.77
C ILE A 20 9.18 -8.26 8.00
N ARG A 21 9.01 -8.51 6.71
CA ARG A 21 8.14 -7.71 5.85
C ARG A 21 6.78 -8.41 5.71
N PRO A 22 5.68 -7.65 5.73
CA PRO A 22 4.38 -8.24 5.48
C PRO A 22 4.36 -8.86 4.07
N PRO A 23 3.80 -10.07 3.90
CA PRO A 23 3.62 -10.62 2.56
C PRO A 23 2.70 -9.69 1.77
N GLY A 24 3.12 -9.34 0.56
CA GLY A 24 2.34 -8.48 -0.33
C GLY A 24 1.59 -9.25 -1.41
N VAL A 25 0.70 -8.55 -2.09
CA VAL A 25 -0.05 -9.00 -3.27
C VAL A 25 0.20 -8.08 -4.46
N THR A 26 -0.17 -8.55 -5.65
CA THR A 26 -0.17 -7.75 -6.88
C THR A 26 -1.25 -6.65 -6.84
N THR A 27 -1.14 -5.68 -7.74
CA THR A 27 -2.15 -4.61 -7.91
C THR A 27 -3.53 -5.18 -8.27
N SER A 28 -3.57 -6.23 -9.09
CA SER A 28 -4.82 -6.87 -9.52
C SER A 28 -5.48 -7.65 -8.39
N GLU A 29 -4.70 -8.39 -7.60
CA GLU A 29 -5.21 -9.09 -6.40
C GLU A 29 -5.74 -8.09 -5.37
N ALA A 30 -5.10 -6.93 -5.20
CA ALA A 30 -5.60 -5.87 -4.33
C ALA A 30 -6.95 -5.32 -4.78
N ALA A 31 -7.12 -5.04 -6.08
CA ALA A 31 -8.39 -4.62 -6.65
C ALA A 31 -9.48 -5.68 -6.48
N ALA A 32 -9.16 -6.95 -6.72
CA ALA A 32 -10.08 -8.06 -6.51
C ALA A 32 -10.50 -8.20 -5.04
N ARG A 33 -9.55 -8.09 -4.09
CA ARG A 33 -9.84 -8.10 -2.65
C ARG A 33 -10.78 -6.98 -2.23
N TYR A 34 -10.57 -5.77 -2.76
CA TYR A 34 -11.49 -4.66 -2.50
C TYR A 34 -12.89 -4.96 -3.05
N GLY A 35 -12.99 -5.45 -4.29
CA GLY A 35 -14.28 -5.79 -4.91
C GLY A 35 -15.06 -6.87 -4.16
N GLU A 36 -14.40 -7.92 -3.68
CA GLU A 36 -15.02 -8.95 -2.85
C GLU A 36 -15.47 -8.40 -1.50
N ALA A 37 -14.65 -7.60 -0.83
CA ALA A 37 -15.04 -6.97 0.44
C ALA A 37 -16.21 -5.99 0.28
N LEU A 38 -16.25 -5.26 -0.85
CA LEU A 38 -17.34 -4.34 -1.18
C LEU A 38 -18.66 -5.08 -1.47
N ARG A 39 -18.59 -6.30 -2.01
CA ARG A 39 -19.79 -7.16 -2.20
C ARG A 39 -20.42 -7.51 -0.85
N ASP A 40 -19.60 -7.76 0.16
CA ASP A 40 -20.06 -8.15 1.50
C ASP A 40 -20.50 -6.95 2.35
N ASP A 41 -19.88 -5.79 2.18
CA ASP A 41 -20.26 -4.52 2.81
C ASP A 41 -20.23 -3.36 1.80
N PRO A 42 -21.39 -2.93 1.25
CA PRO A 42 -21.44 -1.89 0.23
C PRO A 42 -21.11 -0.49 0.76
N TRP A 43 -20.97 -0.31 2.08
CA TRP A 43 -20.51 0.94 2.69
C TRP A 43 -18.99 0.95 2.97
N LEU A 44 -18.27 -0.10 2.55
CA LEU A 44 -16.83 -0.19 2.74
C LEU A 44 -16.07 0.73 1.77
N GLU A 45 -15.37 1.71 2.34
CA GLU A 45 -14.61 2.70 1.56
C GLU A 45 -13.29 2.15 1.00
N SER A 46 -12.60 1.30 1.78
CA SER A 46 -11.29 0.74 1.46
C SER A 46 -10.96 -0.50 2.29
N VAL A 47 -9.94 -1.25 1.86
CA VAL A 47 -9.35 -2.39 2.58
C VAL A 47 -7.85 -2.20 2.79
N PRO A 48 -7.28 -2.65 3.92
CA PRO A 48 -5.82 -2.62 4.12
C PRO A 48 -5.14 -3.65 3.22
N VAL A 49 -4.11 -3.22 2.49
CA VAL A 49 -3.37 -4.07 1.55
C VAL A 49 -1.88 -3.75 1.61
N THR A 50 -1.07 -4.81 1.59
CA THR A 50 0.36 -4.73 1.25
C THR A 50 0.52 -5.08 -0.21
N LEU A 51 0.97 -4.14 -1.04
CA LEU A 51 1.41 -4.38 -2.40
C LEU A 51 2.88 -4.81 -2.41
N ARG A 52 3.21 -5.86 -3.15
CA ARG A 52 4.60 -6.26 -3.41
C ARG A 52 5.03 -5.81 -4.80
N ASP A 53 6.33 -5.58 -4.95
CA ASP A 53 6.99 -5.35 -6.24
C ASP A 53 6.33 -4.24 -7.10
N VAL A 54 5.97 -3.11 -6.48
CA VAL A 54 5.38 -1.97 -7.17
C VAL A 54 6.36 -0.83 -7.37
N VAL A 55 6.25 -0.13 -8.49
CA VAL A 55 7.04 1.07 -8.82
C VAL A 55 6.10 2.28 -8.86
N PRO A 56 6.35 3.35 -8.09
CA PRO A 56 5.63 4.62 -8.25
C PRO A 56 6.04 5.25 -9.57
N VAL A 57 5.07 5.44 -10.47
CA VAL A 57 5.30 6.06 -11.79
C VAL A 57 4.31 7.22 -12.01
N PRO A 58 4.72 8.29 -12.69
CA PRO A 58 3.82 9.35 -13.14
C PRO A 58 2.75 8.81 -14.10
N ALA A 59 1.54 9.37 -14.03
CA ALA A 59 0.41 9.06 -14.91
C ALA A 59 -0.34 10.35 -15.26
N GLY A 60 0.10 11.04 -16.32
CA GLY A 60 -0.35 12.40 -16.62
C GLY A 60 -0.01 13.35 -15.45
N ASP A 61 -1.01 14.08 -14.96
CA ASP A 61 -0.89 14.96 -13.79
C ASP A 61 -1.07 14.22 -12.44
N SER A 62 -1.07 12.89 -12.46
CA SER A 62 -1.28 12.03 -11.28
C SER A 62 -0.16 11.01 -11.13
N TRP A 63 -0.31 10.12 -10.14
CA TRP A 63 0.64 9.05 -9.85
C TRP A 63 -0.08 7.70 -9.76
N GLN A 64 0.64 6.63 -10.06
CA GLN A 64 0.17 5.26 -9.92
C GLN A 64 1.26 4.35 -9.37
N LEU A 65 0.86 3.24 -8.77
CA LEU A 65 1.73 2.14 -8.38
C LEU A 65 1.61 1.06 -9.45
N ALA A 66 2.62 0.98 -10.33
CA ALA A 66 2.71 -0.03 -11.36
C ALA A 66 3.27 -1.33 -10.79
N ASP A 67 2.65 -2.46 -11.10
CA ASP A 67 3.16 -3.79 -10.78
C ASP A 67 4.36 -4.10 -11.69
N ALA A 68 5.54 -4.35 -11.12
CA ALA A 68 6.75 -4.54 -11.91
C ALA A 68 6.71 -5.80 -12.81
N GLY A 69 5.84 -6.76 -12.51
CA GLY A 69 5.71 -8.01 -13.27
C GLY A 69 4.65 -7.98 -14.37
N THR A 70 3.83 -6.93 -14.46
CA THR A 70 2.68 -6.88 -15.38
C THR A 70 2.42 -5.47 -15.91
N ASP A 71 1.51 -5.33 -16.87
CA ASP A 71 1.06 -4.02 -17.36
C ASP A 71 -0.13 -3.47 -16.56
N ARG A 72 -0.14 -3.71 -15.24
CA ARG A 72 -1.23 -3.32 -14.35
C ARG A 72 -0.74 -2.33 -13.31
N ALA A 73 -1.58 -1.35 -13.00
CA ALA A 73 -1.28 -0.33 -12.01
C ALA A 73 -2.53 0.04 -11.20
N LEU A 74 -2.31 0.51 -9.97
CA LEU A 74 -3.34 1.17 -9.17
C LEU A 74 -3.08 2.68 -9.10
N PRO A 75 -4.07 3.54 -9.35
CA PRO A 75 -3.90 4.96 -9.19
C PRO A 75 -3.61 5.29 -7.72
N VAL A 76 -2.68 6.22 -7.47
CA VAL A 76 -2.47 6.78 -6.14
C VAL A 76 -3.55 7.83 -5.90
N THR A 77 -4.16 7.81 -4.71
CA THR A 77 -5.23 8.77 -4.40
C THR A 77 -4.72 10.20 -4.45
N ALA A 78 -5.53 11.13 -4.95
CA ALA A 78 -5.16 12.55 -5.03
C ALA A 78 -4.71 13.14 -3.67
N ALA A 79 -5.33 12.68 -2.58
CA ALA A 79 -4.98 13.09 -1.22
C ALA A 79 -3.55 12.67 -0.81
N ALA A 80 -3.05 11.55 -1.33
CA ALA A 80 -1.67 11.11 -1.13
C ALA A 80 -0.71 11.73 -2.16
N GLY A 81 -1.17 11.96 -3.39
CA GLY A 81 -0.35 12.47 -4.49
C GLY A 81 0.21 13.88 -4.27
N GLY A 82 -0.44 14.71 -3.44
CA GLY A 82 0.04 16.07 -3.12
C GLY A 82 0.93 16.19 -1.89
N ARG A 83 1.28 15.08 -1.22
CA ARG A 83 1.96 15.11 0.09
C ARG A 83 3.46 14.83 0.00
N PRO A 84 4.26 15.26 1.00
CA PRO A 84 5.67 14.89 1.13
C PRO A 84 5.91 13.37 1.10
N GLY A 85 4.94 12.59 1.56
CA GLY A 85 4.96 11.13 1.51
C GLY A 85 5.17 10.55 0.12
N LEU A 86 4.55 11.13 -0.91
CA LEU A 86 4.75 10.66 -2.29
C LEU A 86 6.22 10.82 -2.70
N TRP A 87 6.83 11.97 -2.44
CA TRP A 87 8.22 12.21 -2.78
C TRP A 87 9.18 11.29 -2.02
N ARG A 88 8.85 10.97 -0.77
CA ARG A 88 9.60 9.98 0.02
C ARG A 88 9.51 8.58 -0.57
N LEU A 89 8.32 8.17 -1.01
CA LEU A 89 8.08 6.91 -1.71
C LEU A 89 8.89 6.86 -3.03
N VAL A 90 8.84 7.90 -3.84
CA VAL A 90 9.59 8.00 -5.10
C VAL A 90 11.10 7.93 -4.85
N ALA A 91 11.61 8.68 -3.88
CA ALA A 91 13.03 8.67 -3.52
C ALA A 91 13.52 7.31 -3.00
N LEU A 92 12.69 6.61 -2.22
CA LEU A 92 13.01 5.27 -1.72
C LEU A 92 12.94 4.19 -2.80
N SER A 93 12.04 4.34 -3.77
CA SER A 93 11.99 3.45 -4.93
C SER A 93 13.20 3.66 -5.82
N GLY A 94 13.55 4.92 -6.14
CA GLY A 94 14.61 5.21 -7.11
C GLY A 94 14.36 4.61 -8.50
N GLY A 95 13.10 4.25 -8.82
CA GLY A 95 12.72 3.51 -10.02
C GLY A 95 12.74 1.98 -9.86
N ALA A 96 13.22 1.46 -8.74
CA ALA A 96 13.20 0.03 -8.43
C ALA A 96 11.88 -0.37 -7.71
N PRO A 97 11.44 -1.63 -7.85
CA PRO A 97 10.25 -2.14 -7.16
C PRO A 97 10.36 -2.03 -5.63
N VAL A 98 9.27 -1.65 -4.97
CA VAL A 98 9.17 -1.55 -3.51
C VAL A 98 7.96 -2.32 -2.99
N THR A 99 7.98 -2.63 -1.69
CA THR A 99 6.79 -3.12 -0.99
C THR A 99 6.09 -1.94 -0.32
N VAL A 100 4.77 -1.81 -0.49
CA VAL A 100 4.02 -0.67 0.04
C VAL A 100 2.78 -1.17 0.77
N PHE A 101 2.62 -0.80 2.03
CA PHE A 101 1.38 -0.97 2.78
C PHE A 101 0.53 0.29 2.68
N GLY A 102 -0.78 0.11 2.53
CA GLY A 102 -1.73 1.20 2.40
C GLY A 102 -3.17 0.73 2.34
N GLU A 103 -4.04 1.65 1.95
CA GLU A 103 -5.48 1.40 1.81
C GLU A 103 -5.85 1.36 0.33
N CYS A 104 -6.51 0.28 -0.09
CA CYS A 104 -7.04 0.12 -1.45
C CYS A 104 -8.56 0.33 -1.43
N GLY A 105 -9.05 1.32 -2.18
CA GLY A 105 -10.48 1.63 -2.27
C GLY A 105 -10.88 2.14 -3.64
N HIS A 106 -12.13 2.61 -3.74
CA HIS A 106 -12.72 3.07 -5.02
C HIS A 106 -11.96 4.22 -5.70
N ARG A 107 -11.17 5.00 -4.95
CA ARG A 107 -10.35 6.11 -5.48
C ARG A 107 -8.92 5.70 -5.85
N GLY A 108 -8.58 4.43 -5.68
CA GLY A 108 -7.22 3.91 -5.83
C GLY A 108 -6.57 3.56 -4.50
N PHE A 109 -5.25 3.72 -4.44
CA PHE A 109 -4.41 3.29 -3.33
C PHE A 109 -3.83 4.49 -2.58
N THR A 110 -4.02 4.51 -1.25
CA THR A 110 -3.39 5.49 -0.36
C THR A 110 -2.17 4.83 0.31
N PRO A 111 -0.93 5.12 -0.13
CA PRO A 111 0.27 4.55 0.47
C PRO A 111 0.54 5.14 1.86
N LEU A 112 0.79 4.27 2.85
CA LEU A 112 1.01 4.64 4.25
C LEU A 112 2.40 4.27 4.75
N THR A 113 2.95 3.16 4.27
CA THR A 113 4.29 2.68 4.67
C THR A 113 4.97 2.01 3.49
N VAL A 114 6.28 2.21 3.34
CA VAL A 114 7.08 1.60 2.28
C VAL A 114 8.29 0.87 2.85
N TRP A 115 8.68 -0.21 2.20
CA TRP A 115 9.95 -0.90 2.37
C TRP A 115 10.73 -0.88 1.05
N PRO A 116 12.02 -0.48 1.06
CA PRO A 116 12.86 -0.54 -0.14
C PRO A 116 13.09 -1.99 -0.58
N GLN A 117 13.45 -2.25 -1.84
CA GLN A 117 13.61 -3.63 -2.34
C GLN A 117 14.59 -4.48 -1.51
N GLY A 118 15.77 -3.93 -1.24
CA GLY A 118 16.83 -4.57 -0.44
C GLY A 118 16.68 -4.33 1.06
N ASP A 119 17.74 -4.53 1.84
CA ASP A 119 17.72 -4.28 3.28
C ASP A 119 17.35 -2.83 3.61
N GLY A 120 16.43 -2.65 4.55
CA GLY A 120 15.97 -1.34 4.96
C GLY A 120 14.75 -1.39 5.85
N GLU A 121 14.63 -0.38 6.71
CA GLU A 121 13.52 -0.23 7.65
C GLU A 121 12.23 0.22 6.96
N ALA A 122 11.11 -0.04 7.62
CA ALA A 122 9.82 0.49 7.23
C ALA A 122 9.83 2.02 7.33
N VAL A 123 9.35 2.71 6.29
CA VAL A 123 9.28 4.17 6.27
C VAL A 123 7.83 4.63 6.17
N THR A 124 7.40 5.42 7.16
CA THR A 124 6.07 6.05 7.17
C THR A 124 5.98 7.18 6.15
N LEU A 125 4.83 7.24 5.47
CA LEU A 125 4.53 8.19 4.39
C LEU A 125 3.46 9.24 4.77
N CYS A 126 2.87 9.15 5.95
CA CYS A 126 1.89 10.09 6.50
C CYS A 126 2.47 11.03 7.55
#